data_AF-C7M9A4-F1
#
_entry.id   AF-C7M9A4-F1
#
_cell.length_a   1.000
_cell.length_b   1.000
_cell.length_c   1.000
_cell.angle_alpha   90.00
_cell.angle_beta   90.00
_cell.angle_gamma   90.00
#
_symmetry.space_group_name_H-M   'P 1'
#
loop_
_entity.id
_entity.type
_entity.pdbx_description
1 polymer ?
#
loop_
_entity_poly.entity_id
_entity_poly.type
_entity_poly.pdbx_seq_one_letter_code
_entity_poly.pdbx_strand_id
1 'polypeptide(L)'
;MKTENKNNKIKRLNGKLFSSEYQPPEKWTEERALQLGSELIEWLKEKDSEGNDKGNIFYEEFLIIEKDLYPEIVTYLRSKFPSFFKLLEKANKIQELKLQKFGTADRLNAAMTKFVLINKHNWCEKQEITGKDGKDFNNFQVTGIIIK
;
A
#
# COMPACT_ATOMS: atom_id res chain seq x y z
N MET A 1 -36.53 -16.01 -43.01
CA MET A 1 -35.19 -16.62 -43.06
C MET A 1 -34.82 -16.98 -41.62
N LYS A 2 -34.81 -18.28 -41.27
CA LYS A 2 -34.45 -18.75 -39.93
C LYS A 2 -32.93 -18.77 -39.84
N THR A 3 -32.34 -17.87 -39.05
CA THR A 3 -30.92 -17.98 -38.71
C THR A 3 -30.78 -18.85 -37.47
N GLU A 4 -30.52 -20.12 -37.70
CA GLU A 4 -30.00 -21.06 -36.71
C GLU A 4 -28.66 -20.53 -36.19
N ASN A 5 -28.62 -20.10 -34.93
CA ASN A 5 -27.36 -19.72 -34.30
C ASN A 5 -26.70 -20.99 -33.76
N LYS A 6 -25.69 -21.46 -34.50
CA LYS A 6 -24.96 -22.70 -34.27
C LYS A 6 -24.36 -22.73 -32.87
N ASN A 7 -24.60 -23.84 -32.19
CA ASN A 7 -23.95 -24.25 -30.95
C ASN A 7 -22.45 -23.92 -30.93
N ASN A 8 -22.07 -22.88 -30.18
CA ASN A 8 -20.69 -22.62 -29.79
C ASN A 8 -20.27 -23.67 -28.73
N LYS A 9 -20.05 -24.92 -29.18
CA LYS A 9 -19.34 -25.93 -28.39
C LYS A 9 -17.85 -25.58 -28.40
N ILE A 10 -17.48 -24.59 -27.58
CA ILE A 10 -16.08 -24.36 -27.22
C ILE A 10 -15.60 -25.63 -26.50
N LYS A 11 -14.74 -26.41 -27.18
CA LYS A 11 -14.04 -27.56 -26.58
C LYS A 11 -13.15 -27.04 -25.46
N ARG A 12 -13.50 -27.38 -24.22
CA ARG A 12 -12.81 -26.95 -23.00
C ARG A 12 -11.64 -27.91 -22.75
N LEU A 13 -10.42 -27.43 -22.94
CA LEU A 13 -9.25 -28.06 -22.35
C LEU A 13 -9.06 -27.47 -20.95
N ASN A 14 -9.15 -28.33 -19.94
CA ASN A 14 -8.67 -28.15 -18.56
C ASN A 14 -9.47 -27.23 -17.60
N GLY A 15 -10.76 -27.51 -17.35
CA GLY A 15 -11.45 -26.98 -16.16
C GLY A 15 -12.99 -27.02 -16.17
N LYS A 16 -13.61 -27.01 -14.98
CA LYS A 16 -15.05 -26.75 -14.80
C LYS A 16 -15.29 -25.23 -14.83
N LEU A 17 -16.31 -24.77 -15.57
CA LEU A 17 -16.72 -23.37 -15.54
C LEU A 17 -17.53 -23.09 -14.28
N PHE A 18 -17.42 -21.86 -13.77
CA PHE A 18 -18.31 -21.35 -12.73
C PHE A 18 -19.77 -21.47 -13.18
N SER A 19 -20.63 -22.01 -12.32
CA SER A 19 -22.08 -22.12 -12.53
C SER A 19 -22.83 -21.91 -11.21
N SER A 20 -24.16 -21.81 -11.25
CA SER A 20 -24.99 -21.78 -10.02
C SER A 20 -24.79 -23.01 -9.14
N GLU A 21 -24.43 -24.14 -9.76
CA GLU A 21 -24.20 -25.43 -9.09
C GLU A 21 -22.71 -25.67 -8.74
N TYR A 22 -21.79 -24.87 -9.31
CA TYR A 22 -20.36 -24.97 -9.07
C TYR A 22 -19.75 -23.60 -8.77
N GLN A 23 -19.72 -23.29 -7.48
CA GLN A 23 -18.97 -22.18 -6.89
C GLN A 23 -17.76 -22.77 -6.16
N PRO A 24 -16.54 -22.61 -6.68
CA PRO A 24 -15.33 -23.00 -5.97
C PRO A 24 -15.23 -22.33 -4.61
N PRO A 25 -14.61 -23.00 -3.62
CA PRO A 25 -14.39 -22.39 -2.32
C PRO A 25 -13.59 -21.11 -2.45
N GLU A 26 -13.97 -20.11 -1.66
CA GLU A 26 -13.31 -18.81 -1.68
C GLU A 26 -11.83 -18.94 -1.33
N LYS A 27 -10.95 -18.48 -2.23
CA LYS A 27 -9.50 -18.57 -2.05
C LYS A 27 -9.01 -17.69 -0.87
N TRP A 28 -9.61 -16.52 -0.70
CA TRP A 28 -9.19 -15.50 0.26
C TRP A 28 -10.18 -15.34 1.41
N THR A 29 -9.94 -16.14 2.46
CA THR A 29 -10.58 -16.00 3.76
C THR A 29 -9.89 -14.93 4.61
N GLU A 30 -10.55 -14.45 5.66
CA GLU A 30 -9.95 -13.48 6.58
C GLU A 30 -8.67 -14.03 7.23
N GLU A 31 -8.70 -15.29 7.67
CA GLU A 31 -7.54 -15.97 8.24
C GLU A 31 -6.33 -15.96 7.28
N ARG A 32 -6.54 -16.27 6.00
CA ARG A 32 -5.48 -16.21 4.98
C ARG A 32 -4.99 -14.80 4.72
N ALA A 33 -5.89 -13.82 4.75
CA ALA A 33 -5.51 -12.42 4.62
C ALA A 33 -4.61 -12.00 5.80
N LEU A 34 -4.99 -12.34 7.03
CA LEU A 34 -4.20 -12.05 8.24
C LEU A 34 -2.86 -12.77 8.25
N GLN A 35 -2.82 -14.01 7.77
CA GLN A 35 -1.58 -14.74 7.57
C GLN A 35 -0.67 -13.99 6.58
N LEU A 36 -1.18 -13.63 5.40
CA LEU A 36 -0.41 -12.87 4.40
C LEU A 36 0.12 -11.56 4.99
N GLY A 37 -0.72 -10.82 5.72
CA GLY A 37 -0.32 -9.56 6.34
C GLY A 37 0.75 -9.73 7.42
N SER A 38 0.73 -10.85 8.16
CA SER A 38 1.74 -11.16 9.17
C SER A 38 3.07 -11.52 8.52
N GLU A 39 3.06 -12.41 7.53
CA GLU A 39 4.25 -12.80 6.75
C GLU A 39 4.90 -11.58 6.08
N LEU A 40 4.09 -10.66 5.55
CA LEU A 40 4.57 -9.40 4.97
C LEU A 40 5.31 -8.54 6.01
N ILE A 41 4.74 -8.39 7.21
CA ILE A 41 5.38 -7.63 8.30
C ILE A 41 6.68 -8.31 8.75
N GLU A 42 6.70 -9.63 8.82
CA GLU A 42 7.90 -10.40 9.16
C GLU A 42 8.99 -10.20 8.12
N TRP A 43 8.64 -10.28 6.83
CA TRP A 43 9.56 -10.00 5.73
C TRP A 43 10.13 -8.59 5.80
N LEU A 44 9.28 -7.58 6.08
CA LEU A 44 9.75 -6.21 6.32
C LEU A 44 10.69 -6.10 7.52
N LYS A 45 10.64 -7.00 8.50
CA LYS A 45 11.50 -6.96 9.70
C LYS A 45 12.70 -7.88 9.62
N GLU A 46 12.84 -8.60 8.51
CA GLU A 46 13.82 -9.65 8.38
C GLU A 46 15.24 -9.12 8.58
N LYS A 47 16.06 -9.94 9.23
CA LYS A 47 17.46 -9.65 9.54
C LYS A 47 18.37 -10.62 8.80
N ASP A 48 19.58 -10.19 8.51
CA ASP A 48 20.62 -11.07 7.99
C ASP A 48 21.26 -11.91 9.11
N SER A 49 22.24 -12.75 8.76
CA SER A 49 22.96 -13.61 9.70
C SER A 49 23.74 -12.84 10.77
N GLU A 50 24.01 -11.55 10.55
CA GLU A 50 24.70 -10.66 11.48
C GLU A 50 23.72 -9.85 12.34
N GLY A 51 22.41 -10.05 12.16
CA GLY A 51 21.35 -9.34 12.89
C GLY A 51 21.06 -7.93 12.35
N ASN A 52 21.67 -7.54 11.24
CA ASN A 52 21.38 -6.28 10.56
C ASN A 52 20.07 -6.40 9.78
N ASP A 53 19.44 -5.25 9.52
CA ASP A 53 18.24 -5.20 8.70
C ASP A 53 18.55 -5.59 7.24
N LYS A 54 17.80 -6.53 6.67
CA LYS A 54 18.02 -7.04 5.30
C LYS A 54 17.79 -6.01 4.17
N GLY A 55 17.22 -4.85 4.48
CA GLY A 55 16.96 -3.81 3.49
C GLY A 55 15.61 -3.93 2.78
N ASN A 56 14.73 -4.83 3.24
CA ASN A 56 13.36 -4.96 2.75
C ASN A 56 12.55 -3.70 3.10
N ILE A 57 12.18 -2.89 2.10
CA ILE A 57 11.48 -1.61 2.30
C ILE A 57 10.07 -1.64 1.70
N PHE A 58 9.94 -2.01 0.44
CA PHE A 58 8.68 -1.95 -0.29
C PHE A 58 8.01 -3.32 -0.27
N TYR A 59 6.90 -3.46 0.45
CA TYR A 59 6.22 -4.75 0.57
C TYR A 59 5.62 -5.23 -0.77
N GLU A 60 5.51 -4.36 -1.77
CA GLU A 60 5.16 -4.76 -3.13
C GLU A 60 6.17 -5.80 -3.70
N GLU A 61 7.44 -5.72 -3.30
CA GLU A 61 8.46 -6.71 -3.66
C GLU A 61 8.14 -8.09 -3.07
N PHE A 62 7.78 -8.15 -1.79
CA PHE A 62 7.33 -9.39 -1.16
C PHE A 62 6.14 -10.01 -1.91
N LEU A 63 5.17 -9.20 -2.31
CA LEU A 63 3.99 -9.70 -3.01
C LEU A 63 4.35 -10.28 -4.38
N ILE A 64 5.11 -9.54 -5.19
CA ILE A 64 5.41 -9.92 -6.57
C ILE A 64 6.50 -11.00 -6.62
N ILE A 65 7.57 -10.84 -5.86
CA ILE A 65 8.79 -11.67 -5.98
C ILE A 65 8.67 -12.93 -5.12
N GLU A 66 8.25 -12.80 -3.87
CA GLU A 66 8.24 -13.93 -2.92
C GLU A 66 6.93 -14.74 -2.98
N LYS A 67 5.81 -14.08 -3.27
CA LYS A 67 4.48 -14.71 -3.24
C LYS A 67 3.82 -14.92 -4.60
N ASP A 68 4.40 -14.37 -5.67
CA ASP A 68 3.81 -14.39 -7.02
C ASP A 68 2.36 -13.86 -7.04
N LEU A 69 2.15 -12.76 -6.31
CA LEU A 69 0.86 -12.08 -6.16
C LEU A 69 0.92 -10.66 -6.72
N TYR A 70 -0.08 -10.33 -7.52
CA TYR A 70 -0.31 -8.98 -8.02
C TYR A 70 -0.73 -8.03 -6.88
N PRO A 71 -0.20 -6.79 -6.79
CA PRO A 71 -0.49 -5.83 -5.71
C PRO A 71 -1.97 -5.49 -5.51
N GLU A 72 -2.79 -5.64 -6.56
CA GLU A 72 -4.24 -5.46 -6.54
C GLU A 72 -4.91 -6.35 -5.48
N ILE A 73 -4.29 -7.47 -5.11
CA ILE A 73 -4.80 -8.31 -4.04
C ILE A 73 -4.88 -7.56 -2.71
N VAL A 74 -3.95 -6.66 -2.44
CA VAL A 74 -3.96 -5.83 -1.23
C VAL A 74 -5.15 -4.89 -1.22
N THR A 75 -5.48 -4.30 -2.36
CA THR A 75 -6.65 -3.41 -2.51
C THR A 75 -7.95 -4.18 -2.30
N TYR A 76 -8.02 -5.41 -2.81
CA TYR A 76 -9.16 -6.30 -2.56
C TYR A 76 -9.27 -6.68 -1.07
N LEU A 77 -8.18 -7.19 -0.48
CA LEU A 77 -8.20 -7.69 0.91
C LEU A 77 -8.41 -6.59 1.93
N ARG A 78 -7.83 -5.38 1.74
CA ARG A 78 -8.03 -4.25 2.67
C ARG A 78 -9.49 -3.78 2.69
N SER A 79 -10.17 -3.84 1.54
CA SER A 79 -11.55 -3.40 1.41
C SER A 79 -12.51 -4.44 2.00
N LYS A 80 -12.13 -5.72 1.93
CA LYS A 80 -12.93 -6.84 2.41
C LYS A 80 -12.76 -7.11 3.91
N PHE A 81 -11.53 -7.00 4.43
CA PHE A 81 -11.18 -7.38 5.80
C PHE A 81 -10.52 -6.21 6.56
N PRO A 82 -11.25 -5.50 7.43
CA PRO A 82 -10.71 -4.39 8.21
C PRO A 82 -9.53 -4.79 9.13
N SER A 83 -9.49 -6.04 9.57
CA SER A 83 -8.41 -6.63 10.36
C SER A 83 -7.10 -6.69 9.56
N PHE A 84 -7.17 -7.11 8.28
CA PHE A 84 -6.03 -7.06 7.35
C PHE A 84 -5.59 -5.62 7.07
N PHE A 85 -6.53 -4.68 6.93
CA PHE A 85 -6.20 -3.27 6.70
C PHE A 85 -5.30 -2.70 7.82
N LYS A 86 -5.56 -3.04 9.08
CA LYS A 86 -4.69 -2.63 10.21
C LYS A 86 -3.26 -3.16 10.10
N LEU A 87 -3.08 -4.38 9.59
CA LEU A 87 -1.74 -4.94 9.33
C LEU A 87 -1.04 -4.18 8.20
N LEU A 88 -1.78 -3.81 7.16
CA LEU A 88 -1.25 -3.01 6.06
C LEU A 88 -0.83 -1.61 6.52
N GLU A 89 -1.59 -0.95 7.41
CA GLU A 89 -1.18 0.33 8.01
C GLU A 89 0.13 0.19 8.80
N LYS A 90 0.28 -0.91 9.55
CA LYS A 90 1.52 -1.22 10.25
C LYS A 90 2.69 -1.46 9.30
N ALA A 91 2.48 -2.17 8.20
CA ALA A 91 3.48 -2.36 7.15
C ALA A 91 3.91 -1.03 6.51
N ASN A 92 2.95 -0.17 6.15
CA ASN A 92 3.23 1.18 5.65
C ASN A 92 4.09 1.98 6.64
N LYS A 93 3.77 1.90 7.94
CA LYS A 93 4.55 2.61 8.97
C LYS A 93 5.99 2.08 9.09
N ILE A 94 6.19 0.77 8.95
CA ILE A 94 7.54 0.17 8.94
C ILE A 94 8.34 0.67 7.73
N GLN A 95 7.74 0.67 6.54
CA GLN A 95 8.36 1.19 5.33
C GLN A 95 8.77 2.67 5.49
N GLU A 96 7.89 3.50 6.05
CA GLU A 96 8.17 4.91 6.35
C GLU A 96 9.39 5.06 7.28
N LEU A 97 9.41 4.32 8.39
CA LEU A 97 10.49 4.35 9.37
C LEU A 97 11.82 3.89 8.78
N LYS A 98 11.81 2.87 7.91
CA LYS A 98 13.01 2.39 7.23
C LYS A 98 13.56 3.43 6.26
N LEU A 99 12.69 4.06 5.47
CA LEU A 99 13.08 5.14 4.56
C LEU A 99 13.74 6.29 5.33
N GLN A 100 13.15 6.71 6.46
CA GLN A 100 13.76 7.72 7.34
C GLN A 100 15.12 7.27 7.85
N LYS A 101 15.19 6.09 8.50
CA LYS A 101 16.42 5.57 9.12
C LYS A 101 17.55 5.45 8.11
N PHE A 102 17.30 4.83 6.96
CA PHE A 102 18.31 4.60 5.94
C PHE A 102 18.66 5.87 5.16
N GLY A 103 17.69 6.77 4.95
CA GLY A 103 17.94 8.09 4.39
C GLY A 103 18.84 8.94 5.28
N THR A 104 18.61 8.97 6.60
CA THR A 104 19.44 9.72 7.55
C THR A 104 20.83 9.11 7.79
N ALA A 105 21.00 7.84 7.44
CA ALA A 105 22.27 7.12 7.59
C ALA A 105 23.10 7.11 6.29
N ASP A 106 22.75 7.94 5.30
CA ASP A 106 23.35 7.99 3.95
C ASP A 106 23.40 6.63 3.23
N ARG A 107 22.51 5.70 3.58
CA ARG A 107 22.37 4.38 2.92
C ARG A 107 21.44 4.42 1.71
N LEU A 108 20.60 5.45 1.63
CA LEU A 108 19.73 5.73 0.50
C LEU A 108 20.02 7.13 -0.02
N ASN A 109 19.75 7.36 -1.29
CA ASN A 109 19.82 8.70 -1.86
C ASN A 109 18.79 9.61 -1.16
N ALA A 110 19.25 10.65 -0.46
CA ALA A 110 18.40 11.52 0.34
C ALA A 110 17.28 12.21 -0.47
N ALA A 111 17.59 12.67 -1.69
CA ALA A 111 16.61 13.31 -2.56
C ALA A 111 15.50 12.33 -2.98
N MET A 112 15.88 11.08 -3.31
CA MET A 112 14.91 10.04 -3.67
C MET A 112 14.10 9.59 -2.46
N THR A 113 14.73 9.44 -1.29
CA THR A 113 14.02 9.14 -0.03
C THR A 113 12.97 10.20 0.27
N LYS A 114 13.33 11.48 0.16
CA LYS A 114 12.38 12.61 0.32
C LYS A 114 11.24 12.52 -0.69
N PHE A 115 11.54 12.27 -1.97
CA PHE A 115 10.53 12.10 -3.01
C PHE A 115 9.54 10.98 -2.67
N VAL A 116 10.02 9.82 -2.23
CA VAL A 116 9.17 8.69 -1.85
C VAL A 116 8.34 9.00 -0.60
N LEU A 117 8.94 9.62 0.42
CA LEU A 117 8.22 10.00 1.65
C LEU A 117 7.06 10.97 1.36
N ILE A 118 7.28 11.96 0.49
CA ILE A 118 6.23 12.93 0.10
C ILE A 118 5.10 12.21 -0.65
N ASN A 119 5.43 11.41 -1.67
CA ASN A 119 4.41 10.84 -2.56
C ASN A 119 3.69 9.61 -1.99
N LYS A 120 4.37 8.77 -1.20
CA LYS A 120 3.78 7.53 -0.65
C LYS A 120 3.33 7.65 0.80
N HIS A 121 3.92 8.57 1.58
CA HIS A 121 3.67 8.67 3.03
C HIS A 121 3.14 10.04 3.46
N ASN A 122 2.73 10.89 2.50
CA ASN A 122 2.15 12.22 2.75
C ASN A 122 3.02 13.15 3.61
N TRP A 123 4.35 12.97 3.54
CA TRP A 123 5.27 13.91 4.17
C TRP A 123 5.21 15.27 3.46
N CYS A 124 5.38 16.34 4.24
CA CYS A 124 5.51 17.68 3.70
C CYS A 124 6.66 18.40 4.40
N GLU A 125 7.32 19.29 3.67
CA GLU A 125 8.32 20.17 4.28
C GLU A 125 7.61 21.24 5.10
N LYS A 126 8.15 21.49 6.29
CA LYS A 126 7.72 22.65 7.07
C LYS A 126 8.17 23.90 6.32
N GLN A 127 7.20 24.70 5.88
CA GLN A 127 7.47 26.02 5.33
C GLN A 127 7.31 27.06 6.44
N GLU A 128 8.38 27.77 6.76
CA GLU A 128 8.30 28.95 7.61
C GLU A 128 8.15 30.16 6.69
N ILE A 129 6.90 30.58 6.50
CA ILE A 129 6.59 31.79 5.74
C ILE A 129 6.55 32.92 6.76
N THR A 130 7.56 33.79 6.73
CA THR A 130 7.60 35.01 7.55
C THR A 130 7.23 36.22 6.69
N GLY A 131 6.43 37.13 7.26
CA GLY A 131 6.12 38.40 6.60
C GLY A 131 7.36 39.26 6.40
N LYS A 132 7.27 40.29 5.55
CA LYS A 132 8.36 41.29 5.38
C LYS A 132 8.72 42.00 6.69
N ASP A 133 7.86 41.91 7.69
CA ASP A 133 8.00 42.43 9.05
C ASP A 133 8.53 41.39 10.05
N GLY A 134 8.89 40.19 9.61
CA GLY A 134 9.43 39.13 10.45
C GLY A 134 8.41 38.48 11.39
N LYS A 135 7.10 38.71 11.18
CA LYS A 135 6.03 38.10 11.97
C LYS A 135 5.42 36.90 11.25
N ASP A 136 4.95 35.94 12.05
CA ASP A 136 4.24 34.76 11.55
C ASP A 136 2.86 35.15 10.98
N PHE A 137 2.54 34.64 9.79
CA PHE A 137 1.25 34.89 9.14
C PHE A 137 0.04 34.25 9.85
N ASN A 138 0.27 33.37 10.82
CA ASN A 138 -0.79 32.59 11.50
C ASN A 138 -1.68 33.42 12.45
N ASN A 139 -1.40 34.71 12.66
CA ASN A 139 -2.10 35.56 13.64
C ASN A 139 -3.06 36.61 13.05
N PHE A 140 -3.51 36.47 11.80
CA PHE A 140 -4.55 37.36 11.26
C PHE A 140 -5.92 37.05 11.90
N GLN A 141 -6.28 37.78 12.96
CA GLN A 141 -7.67 37.90 13.37
C GLN A 141 -8.40 38.78 12.35
N VAL A 142 -9.26 38.17 11.54
CA VAL A 142 -10.19 38.91 10.68
C VAL A 142 -11.23 39.56 11.59
N THR A 143 -10.97 40.79 12.03
CA THR A 143 -12.01 41.63 12.62
C THR A 143 -12.95 42.04 11.49
N GLY A 144 -14.19 41.54 11.57
CA GLY A 144 -15.21 41.75 10.55
C GLY A 144 -15.36 43.23 10.21
N ILE A 145 -15.15 43.57 8.94
CA ILE A 145 -15.51 44.88 8.40
C ILE A 145 -17.04 44.92 8.33
N ILE A 146 -17.67 45.63 9.26
CA ILE A 146 -19.07 46.04 9.11
C ILE A 146 -19.08 47.18 8.10
N ILE A 147 -19.45 46.87 6.86
CA ILE A 147 -19.73 47.88 5.83
C ILE A 147 -21.08 48.50 6.19
N LYS A 148 -21.10 49.78 6.52
CA LYS A 148 -22.32 50.59 6.69
C LYS A 148 -22.87 51.03 5.34
#